data_AF-A0A1H6C6A3-F1
#
_entry.id   AF-A0A1H6C6A3-F1
#
_cell.length_a   1.000
_cell.length_b   1.000
_cell.length_c   1.000
_cell.angle_alpha   90.00
_cell.angle_beta   90.00
_cell.angle_gamma   90.00
#
_symmetry.space_group_name_H-M   'P 1'
#
loop_
_entity.id
_entity.type
_entity.pdbx_description
1 polymer ?
#
loop_
_entity_poly.entity_id
_entity_poly.type
_entity_poly.pdbx_seq_one_letter_code
_entity_poly.pdbx_strand_id
1 'polypeptide(L)' 'MSLFKKVTEFASSPQGKKVIDQAKKYATDPKNKEKIDQVKDKFFGGKGDKKN' A
#
# COMPACT_ATOMS: atom_id res chain seq x y z
N MET A 1 16.26 -15.05 17.01
CA MET A 1 15.44 -15.22 15.79
C MET A 1 15.07 -13.86 15.26
N SER A 2 15.37 -13.56 14.00
CA SER A 2 15.14 -12.23 13.42
C SER A 2 13.64 -11.98 13.16
N LEU A 3 13.16 -10.78 13.48
CA LEU A 3 11.78 -10.33 13.22
C LEU A 3 11.38 -10.50 11.75
N PHE A 4 12.36 -10.40 10.83
CA PHE A 4 12.17 -10.68 9.41
C PHE A 4 11.61 -12.08 9.16
N LYS A 5 12.15 -13.12 9.81
CA LYS A 5 11.69 -14.50 9.61
C LYS A 5 10.22 -14.65 10.02
N LYS A 6 9.81 -14.00 11.12
CA LYS A 6 8.44 -14.04 11.62
C LYS A 6 7.46 -13.32 10.68
N VAL A 7 7.88 -12.20 10.08
CA VAL A 7 7.08 -11.50 9.06
C VAL A 7 6.99 -12.32 7.77
N THR A 8 8.08 -12.96 7.33
CA THR A 8 8.07 -13.84 6.15
C THR A 8 7.20 -15.09 6.37
N GLU A 9 7.30 -15.72 7.55
CA GLU A 9 6.44 -16.84 7.94
C GLU A 9 4.97 -16.40 8.05
N PHE A 10 4.70 -15.22 8.61
CA PHE A 10 3.36 -14.66 8.66
C PHE A 10 2.81 -14.39 7.26
N ALA A 11 3.58 -13.73 6.38
CA ALA A 11 3.20 -13.48 4.99
C ALA A 11 2.95 -14.78 4.20
N SER A 12 3.70 -15.84 4.51
CA SER A 12 3.55 -17.18 3.91
C SER A 12 2.41 -17.99 4.52
N SER A 13 1.93 -17.62 5.72
CA SER A 13 0.83 -18.30 6.41
C SER A 13 -0.52 -18.08 5.71
N PRO A 14 -1.51 -18.96 5.90
CA PRO A 14 -2.86 -18.78 5.35
C PRO A 14 -3.53 -17.47 5.78
N GLN A 15 -3.23 -16.99 7.00
CA GLN A 15 -3.74 -15.72 7.50
C GLN A 15 -3.08 -14.53 6.81
N GLY A 16 -1.75 -14.51 6.69
CA GLY A 16 -1.04 -13.43 6.01
C GLY A 16 -1.35 -13.38 4.51
N LYS A 17 -1.51 -14.53 3.85
CA LYS A 17 -1.98 -14.58 2.45
C LYS A 17 -3.34 -13.91 2.29
N LYS A 18 -4.30 -14.17 3.19
CA LYS A 18 -5.62 -13.51 3.17
C LYS A 18 -5.51 -11.99 3.32
N VAL A 19 -4.66 -11.51 4.22
CA VAL A 19 -4.44 -10.06 4.43
C VAL A 19 -3.77 -9.43 3.20
N ILE A 20 -2.76 -10.09 2.63
CA ILE A 20 -2.09 -9.65 1.41
C ILE A 20 -3.05 -9.65 0.22
N ASP A 21 -3.89 -10.67 0.07
CA ASP A 21 -4.89 -10.74 -1.00
C ASP A 21 -5.98 -9.68 -0.84
N GLN A 22 -6.42 -9.41 0.39
CA GLN A 22 -7.31 -8.29 0.66
C GLN A 22 -6.64 -6.97 0.28
N ALA A 23 -5.42 -6.72 0.74
CA ALA A 23 -4.66 -5.51 0.40
C ALA A 23 -4.46 -5.37 -1.13
N LYS A 24 -4.15 -6.47 -1.82
CA LYS A 24 -4.06 -6.51 -3.28
C LYS A 24 -5.40 -6.15 -3.92
N LYS A 25 -6.51 -6.75 -3.49
CA LYS A 25 -7.86 -6.43 -3.99
C LYS A 25 -8.18 -4.95 -3.83
N TYR A 26 -7.96 -4.42 -2.63
CA TYR A 26 -8.16 -3.00 -2.33
C TYR A 26 -7.27 -2.08 -3.17
N ALA A 27 -6.07 -2.51 -3.54
CA ALA A 27 -5.15 -1.77 -4.40
C ALA A 27 -5.45 -1.93 -5.91
N THR A 28 -6.03 -3.07 -6.31
CA THR A 28 -6.47 -3.32 -7.70
C THR A 28 -7.83 -2.67 -8.00
N ASP A 29 -8.61 -2.34 -6.98
CA ASP A 29 -9.89 -1.67 -7.17
C ASP A 29 -9.69 -0.27 -7.79
N PRO A 30 -10.22 -0.02 -9.00
CA PRO A 30 -10.03 1.25 -9.71
C PRO A 30 -10.60 2.43 -8.93
N LYS A 31 -11.69 2.21 -8.17
CA LYS A 31 -12.33 3.21 -7.31
C LYS A 31 -11.43 3.68 -6.17
N ASN A 32 -10.53 2.81 -5.69
CA ASN A 32 -9.54 3.18 -4.68
C ASN A 32 -8.29 3.76 -5.32
N LYS A 33 -7.91 3.32 -6.52
CA LYS A 33 -6.82 3.94 -7.29
C LYS A 33 -7.05 5.43 -7.50
N GLU A 34 -8.24 5.87 -7.92
CA GLU A 34 -8.51 7.30 -8.09
C GLU A 34 -8.34 8.10 -6.79
N LYS A 35 -8.81 7.55 -5.67
CA LYS A 35 -8.64 8.17 -4.35
C LYS A 35 -7.17 8.20 -3.93
N ILE A 36 -6.44 7.10 -4.14
CA ILE A 36 -5.02 6.99 -3.84
C ILE A 36 -4.23 7.95 -4.71
N ASP A 37 -4.53 8.06 -6.01
CA ASP A 37 -3.87 8.96 -6.94
C ASP A 37 -4.17 10.42 -6.59
N GLN A 38 -5.40 10.78 -6.23
CA GLN A 38 -5.72 12.13 -5.72
C GLN A 38 -4.99 12.46 -4.42
N VAL A 39 -4.92 11.51 -3.48
CA VAL A 39 -4.19 11.70 -2.22
C VAL A 39 -2.69 11.78 -2.50
N LYS A 40 -2.15 10.90 -3.34
CA LYS A 40 -0.76 10.88 -3.75
C LYS A 40 -0.38 12.15 -4.48
N ASP A 41 -1.20 12.66 -5.38
CA ASP A 41 -1.00 13.94 -6.06
C ASP A 41 -0.99 15.11 -5.07
N LYS A 42 -1.90 15.12 -4.09
CA LYS A 42 -1.88 16.13 -3.02
C LYS A 42 -0.65 16.00 -2.10
N PHE A 43 -0.23 14.79 -1.77
CA PHE A 43 0.84 14.52 -0.79
C PHE A 43 2.24 14.59 -1.41
N PHE A 44 2.38 14.18 -2.67
CA PHE A 44 3.65 14.15 -3.43
C PHE A 44 3.74 15.27 -4.47
N GLY A 45 2.64 15.73 -5.05
CA GLY A 45 2.59 16.87 -5.97
C GLY A 45 2.66 18.24 -5.27
N GLY A 46 2.33 18.31 -3.98
CA GLY A 46 2.46 19.54 -3.18
C GLY A 46 3.90 19.95 -2.81
N LYS A 47 4.93 19.19 -3.20
CA LYS A 47 6.34 19.47 -2.87
C LYS A 47 7.14 20.06 -4.05
N GLY A 48 6.49 20.41 -5.16
CA GLY A 48 7.12 20.98 -6.36
C GLY A 48 6.77 22.45 -6.68
N ASP A 49 5.59 22.93 -6.28
CA ASP A 49 5.13 24.29 -6.63
C ASP A 49 5.34 25.29 -5.49
N LYS A 50 6.62 25.61 -5.27
CA LYS A 50 7.01 26.92 -4.72
C LYS A 50 8.05 27.52 -5.66
N LYS A 51 7.60 27.88 -6.85
CA LYS A 51 8.31 28.79 -7.74
C LYS A 51 7.54 30.10 -7.74
N ASN A 52 7.91 30.98 -6.80
CA ASN A 52 7.90 32.43 -7.00
C ASN A 52 8.80 33.07 -5.94
#